data_AF-A0A3C2CR58-F1
#
_entry.id   AF-A0A3C2CR58-F1
#
_cell.length_a   1.000
_cell.length_b   1.000
_cell.length_c   1.000
_cell.angle_alpha   90.00
_cell.angle_beta   90.00
_cell.angle_gamma   90.00
#
_symmetry.space_group_name_H-M   'P 1'
#
loop_
_entity.id
_entity.type
_entity.pdbx_description
1 polymer ?
#
loop_
_entity_poly.entity_id
_entity_poly.type
_entity_poly.pdbx_seq_one_letter_code
_entity_poly.pdbx_strand_id
1 'polypeptide(L)'
;MRTKWTYILFILAFIYILKEGQALAITIDNTKSGGTMNKEELIFPADIRFVEGGESYIPIWRFAKASDTGVLSDPKARTVRIMKKDSWIEFKGESDEVYTAEGGKLTGRVIYKNENIYVPVEVAGDYFGYNIRFTAEENRANARFQDEYEYDGFPTPVRKEKSPAENAQQVSALKKTESNFEASGKDSALITAASRPGKNPIKHVNGKKTVYLTFDDGPTENTPEILDILKLKQAKATFFMIEPQMKQYSDQVKRLVKEGHYPALHSVTHDKGKLYGGNPNNLSAEMEQTRKTLLEITGVNSYLTRVPYGSKPFMKDEFRNGLVAGGFKMWDWNIDTMDWKYQRSNPQRILKAVIEGVKANEGTDEPLVVLMHVNSGTASVLPEIIDFLQKQGYSCEAYDPEFHFQMNFWKDNRL
;
A
#
# COMPACT_ATOMS: atom_id res chain seq x y z
N MET A 1 24.66 23.22 -51.40
CA MET A 1 25.77 23.18 -50.41
C MET A 1 25.13 22.89 -49.06
N ARG A 2 25.50 21.86 -48.27
CA ARG A 2 26.79 21.66 -47.55
C ARG A 2 27.12 22.89 -46.65
N THR A 3 27.40 22.78 -45.34
CA THR A 3 27.57 21.61 -44.44
C THR A 3 27.71 22.08 -42.97
N LYS A 4 27.29 21.24 -42.00
CA LYS A 4 27.79 21.15 -40.60
C LYS A 4 27.50 22.38 -39.72
N TRP A 5 27.32 22.28 -38.39
CA TRP A 5 28.12 21.55 -37.40
C TRP A 5 27.32 20.82 -36.31
N THR A 6 27.91 19.72 -35.83
CA THR A 6 27.55 18.98 -34.62
C THR A 6 28.10 19.65 -33.35
N TYR A 7 27.34 19.64 -32.27
CA TYR A 7 27.86 19.70 -30.89
C TYR A 7 27.23 18.60 -30.02
N ILE A 8 27.96 18.22 -28.97
CA ILE A 8 27.82 16.98 -28.19
C ILE A 8 27.67 17.33 -26.71
N LEU A 9 26.80 16.60 -25.98
CA LEU A 9 26.64 16.44 -24.50
C LEU A 9 26.89 17.68 -23.60
N PHE A 10 26.01 18.08 -22.68
CA PHE A 10 25.60 17.35 -21.47
C PHE A 10 24.62 18.22 -20.62
N ILE A 11 24.00 17.61 -19.59
CA ILE A 11 23.34 18.17 -18.37
C ILE A 11 21.82 17.88 -18.25
N LEU A 12 21.54 16.72 -17.67
CA LEU A 12 20.64 16.44 -16.52
C LEU A 12 19.32 17.26 -16.34
N ALA A 13 18.20 16.60 -16.60
CA ALA A 13 16.95 16.66 -15.80
C ALA A 13 16.27 15.28 -15.94
N PHE A 14 16.36 14.36 -14.96
CA PHE A 14 15.53 14.22 -13.75
C PHE A 14 14.05 13.91 -14.02
N ILE A 15 13.52 12.90 -13.31
CA ILE A 15 12.12 12.42 -13.25
C ILE A 15 11.68 11.61 -14.50
N TYR A 16 11.84 10.28 -14.49
CA TYR A 16 10.96 9.26 -13.91
C TYR A 16 9.67 8.95 -14.70
N ILE A 17 9.77 7.85 -15.44
CA ILE A 17 8.78 6.79 -15.73
C ILE A 17 7.39 7.01 -15.08
N LEU A 18 6.33 6.93 -15.89
CA LEU A 18 5.41 5.78 -15.87
C LEU A 18 4.72 5.67 -17.24
N LYS A 19 4.72 4.45 -17.78
CA LYS A 19 4.02 4.06 -18.99
C LYS A 19 3.48 2.66 -18.76
N GLU A 20 2.23 2.41 -19.12
CA GLU A 20 1.91 1.15 -19.80
C GLU A 20 1.61 -0.05 -18.87
N GLY A 21 0.43 -0.36 -18.33
CA GLY A 21 -0.92 -0.31 -18.88
C GLY A 21 -1.44 -1.72 -19.19
N GLN A 22 -2.56 -1.77 -19.91
CA GLN A 22 -3.23 -2.93 -20.52
C GLN A 22 -2.32 -3.97 -21.19
N ALA A 23 -2.76 -5.18 -21.53
CA ALA A 23 -3.94 -6.00 -21.19
C ALA A 23 -3.70 -7.40 -21.80
N LEU A 24 -4.58 -8.38 -21.54
CA LEU A 24 -4.68 -9.50 -22.47
C LEU A 24 -5.58 -9.12 -23.65
N ALA A 25 -5.04 -9.18 -24.86
CA ALA A 25 -5.81 -8.93 -26.07
C ALA A 25 -6.82 -10.06 -26.32
N ILE A 26 -8.06 -9.69 -26.63
CA ILE A 26 -8.95 -10.57 -27.39
C ILE A 26 -8.71 -10.26 -28.86
N THR A 27 -8.08 -11.20 -29.56
CA THR A 27 -7.92 -11.13 -31.02
C THR A 27 -9.29 -11.26 -31.68
N ILE A 28 -9.79 -10.16 -32.25
CA ILE A 28 -10.66 -10.22 -33.42
C ILE A 28 -9.80 -9.81 -34.61
N ASP A 29 -9.39 -10.81 -35.39
CA ASP A 29 -8.79 -10.57 -36.70
C ASP A 29 -9.84 -9.91 -37.60
N ASN A 30 -9.52 -8.71 -38.07
CA ASN A 30 -10.07 -8.19 -39.31
C ASN A 30 -8.97 -7.43 -40.04
N THR A 31 -8.09 -8.19 -40.69
CA THR A 31 -7.40 -7.69 -41.88
C THR A 31 -8.39 -6.99 -42.85
N LYS A 32 -7.87 -5.96 -43.54
CA LYS A 32 -8.45 -5.20 -44.67
C LYS A 32 -9.22 -3.90 -44.37
N SER A 33 -8.49 -2.82 -44.62
CA SER A 33 -8.87 -1.68 -45.48
C SER A 33 -10.20 -0.94 -45.23
N GLY A 34 -10.08 0.28 -44.69
CA GLY A 34 -10.85 1.44 -45.12
C GLY A 34 -12.18 1.69 -44.40
N GLY A 35 -12.22 2.76 -43.60
CA GLY A 35 -13.45 3.36 -43.09
C GLY A 35 -13.51 3.49 -41.58
N THR A 36 -13.84 4.71 -41.10
CA THR A 36 -14.15 5.10 -39.71
C THR A 36 -13.09 4.82 -38.63
N MET A 37 -12.65 5.88 -37.94
CA MET A 37 -11.84 5.78 -36.72
C MET A 37 -12.66 5.12 -35.60
N ASN A 38 -12.21 3.96 -35.11
CA ASN A 38 -12.76 3.36 -33.90
C ASN A 38 -12.29 4.20 -32.70
N LYS A 39 -13.21 4.96 -32.08
CA LYS A 39 -12.93 5.66 -30.82
C LYS A 39 -12.69 4.66 -29.69
N GLU A 40 -11.63 4.85 -28.90
CA GLU A 40 -11.39 4.09 -27.67
C GLU A 40 -12.43 4.49 -26.60
N GLU A 41 -12.82 3.60 -25.69
CA GLU A 41 -13.88 3.88 -24.71
C GLU A 41 -13.31 4.08 -23.30
N LEU A 42 -13.57 5.25 -22.70
CA LEU A 42 -13.23 5.54 -21.31
C LEU A 42 -14.47 5.43 -20.43
N ILE A 43 -14.35 4.65 -19.36
CA ILE A 43 -15.43 4.39 -18.41
C ILE A 43 -15.05 4.95 -17.05
N PHE A 44 -15.90 5.82 -16.51
CA PHE A 44 -15.72 6.43 -15.20
C PHE A 44 -16.90 6.09 -14.26
N PRO A 45 -16.64 5.86 -12.96
CA PRO A 45 -17.70 5.83 -11.96
C PRO A 45 -18.52 7.13 -11.95
N ALA A 46 -19.83 7.04 -11.75
CA ALA A 46 -20.72 8.21 -11.76
C ALA A 46 -20.60 9.11 -10.52
N ASP A 47 -19.87 8.71 -9.48
CA ASP A 47 -19.65 9.45 -8.23
C ASP A 47 -18.38 10.33 -8.25
N ILE A 48 -17.37 9.98 -9.06
CA ILE A 48 -16.17 10.81 -9.24
C ILE A 48 -16.38 12.03 -10.16
N ARG A 49 -17.57 12.14 -10.77
CA ARG A 49 -17.95 13.26 -11.63
C ARG A 49 -18.86 14.23 -10.89
N PHE A 50 -18.83 15.49 -11.31
CA PHE A 50 -19.95 16.40 -11.12
C PHE A 50 -20.37 17.00 -12.47
N VAL A 51 -21.55 17.61 -12.54
CA VAL A 51 -22.04 18.28 -13.74
C VAL A 51 -22.21 19.77 -13.43
N GLU A 52 -21.62 20.63 -14.25
CA GLU A 52 -21.72 22.08 -14.16
C GLU A 52 -21.86 22.66 -15.56
N GLY A 53 -22.77 23.62 -15.75
CA GLY A 53 -23.07 24.17 -17.09
C GLY A 53 -23.66 23.19 -18.12
N GLY A 54 -23.85 21.92 -17.77
CA GLY A 54 -24.25 20.84 -18.68
C GLY A 54 -23.09 19.96 -19.16
N GLU A 55 -21.84 20.27 -18.78
CA GLU A 55 -20.65 19.46 -19.04
C GLU A 55 -20.34 18.54 -17.85
N SER A 56 -19.73 17.37 -18.09
CA SER A 56 -19.29 16.48 -17.00
C SER A 56 -17.83 16.75 -16.62
N TYR A 57 -17.59 17.00 -15.34
CA TYR A 57 -16.27 17.30 -14.79
C TYR A 57 -15.72 16.14 -13.99
N ILE A 58 -14.49 15.71 -14.29
CA ILE A 58 -13.73 14.74 -13.47
C ILE A 58 -12.35 15.32 -13.10
N PRO A 59 -11.71 14.84 -12.01
CA PRO A 59 -10.35 15.26 -11.69
C PRO A 59 -9.40 14.98 -12.86
N ILE A 60 -8.55 15.94 -13.20
CA ILE A 60 -7.65 15.83 -14.36
C ILE A 60 -6.73 14.61 -14.27
N TRP A 61 -6.32 14.23 -13.07
CA TRP A 61 -5.51 13.03 -12.83
C TRP A 61 -6.29 11.73 -13.07
N ARG A 62 -7.62 11.73 -12.87
CA ARG A 62 -8.50 10.60 -13.23
C ARG A 62 -8.65 10.47 -14.73
N PHE A 63 -8.84 11.59 -15.44
CA PHE A 63 -8.79 11.60 -16.91
C PHE A 63 -7.46 11.04 -17.37
N ALA A 64 -6.36 11.65 -16.94
CA ALA A 64 -5.00 11.32 -17.35
C ALA A 64 -4.60 9.85 -17.12
N LYS A 65 -5.00 9.26 -15.98
CA LYS A 65 -4.77 7.83 -15.69
C LYS A 65 -5.62 6.90 -16.58
N ALA A 66 -6.83 7.30 -16.98
CA ALA A 66 -7.69 6.50 -17.84
C ALA A 66 -7.32 6.61 -19.33
N SER A 67 -6.86 7.77 -19.78
CA SER A 67 -6.58 8.09 -21.19
C SER A 67 -5.11 7.89 -21.60
N ASP A 68 -4.25 7.42 -20.70
CA ASP A 68 -2.77 7.45 -20.81
C ASP A 68 -2.26 8.77 -21.41
N THR A 69 -2.44 9.85 -20.64
CA THR A 69 -1.96 11.18 -21.02
C THR A 69 -1.18 11.84 -19.89
N GLY A 70 -0.14 12.59 -20.24
CA GLY A 70 0.58 13.43 -19.30
C GLY A 70 -0.19 14.72 -19.00
N VAL A 71 0.10 15.34 -17.85
CA VAL A 71 -0.45 16.64 -17.45
C VAL A 71 0.70 17.59 -17.14
N LEU A 72 0.65 18.81 -17.68
CA LEU A 72 1.46 19.94 -17.26
C LEU A 72 0.53 21.03 -16.71
N SER A 73 0.87 21.61 -15.57
CA SER A 73 0.26 22.86 -15.11
C SER A 73 1.33 23.94 -15.01
N ASP A 74 1.01 25.13 -15.52
CA ASP A 74 1.77 26.35 -15.23
C ASP A 74 0.93 27.22 -14.29
N PRO A 75 1.27 27.30 -12.99
CA PRO A 75 0.55 28.16 -12.05
C PRO A 75 0.68 29.66 -12.33
N LYS A 76 1.73 30.10 -13.04
CA LYS A 76 1.96 31.53 -13.36
C LYS A 76 1.17 31.96 -14.60
N ALA A 77 1.20 31.14 -15.65
CA ALA A 77 0.37 31.35 -16.83
C ALA A 77 -1.10 30.93 -16.60
N ARG A 78 -1.37 30.28 -15.45
CA ARG A 78 -2.65 29.67 -15.07
C ARG A 78 -3.18 28.76 -16.17
N THR A 79 -2.31 27.90 -16.71
CA THR A 79 -2.68 26.94 -17.76
C THR A 79 -2.59 25.51 -17.27
N VAL A 80 -3.35 24.64 -17.93
CA VAL A 80 -3.34 23.21 -17.68
C VAL A 80 -3.41 22.50 -19.02
N ARG A 81 -2.38 21.71 -19.34
CA ARG A 81 -2.21 21.02 -20.62
C ARG A 81 -2.21 19.52 -20.42
N ILE A 82 -3.08 18.81 -21.15
CA ILE A 82 -3.11 17.36 -21.25
C ILE A 82 -2.39 16.96 -22.54
N MET A 83 -1.60 15.89 -22.54
CA MET A 83 -0.70 15.54 -23.66
C MET A 83 -0.66 14.02 -23.92
N LYS A 84 -0.76 13.61 -25.19
CA LYS A 84 -0.54 12.22 -25.63
C LYS A 84 0.35 12.20 -26.87
N LYS A 85 1.57 11.67 -26.75
CA LYS A 85 2.60 11.68 -27.82
C LYS A 85 2.81 13.13 -28.32
N ASP A 86 2.57 13.40 -29.59
CA ASP A 86 2.74 14.72 -30.23
C ASP A 86 1.48 15.61 -30.15
N SER A 87 0.34 15.07 -29.69
CA SER A 87 -0.93 15.80 -29.53
C SER A 87 -1.10 16.34 -28.11
N TRP A 88 -1.71 17.52 -27.97
CA TRP A 88 -1.97 18.15 -26.68
C TRP A 88 -3.16 19.10 -26.74
N ILE A 89 -3.83 19.25 -25.59
CA ILE A 89 -4.94 20.18 -25.37
C ILE A 89 -4.64 21.02 -24.13
N GLU A 90 -4.62 22.35 -24.28
CA GLU A 90 -4.33 23.31 -23.21
C GLU A 90 -5.56 24.15 -22.86
N PHE A 91 -6.00 24.04 -21.61
CA PHE A 91 -7.02 24.88 -21.00
C PHE A 91 -6.39 26.12 -20.37
N LYS A 92 -7.01 27.29 -20.57
CA LYS A 92 -6.71 28.52 -19.83
C LYS A 92 -7.55 28.56 -18.56
N GLY A 93 -6.92 28.63 -17.40
CA GLY A 93 -7.53 28.36 -16.09
C GLY A 93 -8.56 29.38 -15.59
N GLU A 94 -8.77 30.49 -16.30
CA GLU A 94 -9.79 31.50 -15.99
C GLU A 94 -10.65 31.90 -17.21
N SER A 95 -10.50 31.21 -18.34
CA SER A 95 -11.35 31.44 -19.51
C SER A 95 -11.89 30.11 -20.05
N ASP A 96 -12.81 30.20 -21.00
CA ASP A 96 -13.35 29.02 -21.69
C ASP A 96 -12.50 28.65 -22.91
N GLU A 97 -11.27 29.17 -23.00
CA GLU A 97 -10.41 29.00 -24.16
C GLU A 97 -9.53 27.77 -24.04
N VAL A 98 -9.64 26.90 -25.05
CA VAL A 98 -8.90 25.66 -25.13
C VAL A 98 -8.14 25.61 -26.46
N TYR A 99 -6.85 25.31 -26.41
CA TYR A 99 -5.96 25.29 -27.58
C TYR A 99 -5.48 23.87 -27.86
N THR A 100 -5.36 23.50 -29.13
CA THR A 100 -4.88 22.16 -29.53
C THR A 100 -3.53 22.22 -30.25
N ALA A 101 -2.82 21.08 -30.31
CA ALA A 101 -1.54 20.94 -31.01
C ALA A 101 -1.60 21.34 -32.50
N GLU A 102 -2.76 21.14 -33.13
CA GLU A 102 -3.04 21.43 -34.53
C GLU A 102 -3.35 22.92 -34.78
N GLY A 103 -3.28 23.77 -33.73
CA GLY A 103 -3.65 25.19 -33.78
C GLY A 103 -5.15 25.45 -33.73
N GLY A 104 -5.95 24.42 -33.48
CA GLY A 104 -7.39 24.53 -33.28
C GLY A 104 -7.75 25.21 -31.96
N LYS A 105 -8.90 25.88 -31.94
CA LYS A 105 -9.49 26.46 -30.73
C LYS A 105 -10.80 25.75 -30.41
N LEU A 106 -10.90 25.21 -29.20
CA LEU A 106 -12.08 24.61 -28.62
C LEU A 106 -12.60 25.48 -27.46
N THR A 107 -13.76 25.13 -26.93
CA THR A 107 -14.36 25.76 -25.75
C THR A 107 -14.38 24.76 -24.60
N GLY A 108 -14.03 25.20 -23.39
CA GLY A 108 -14.08 24.40 -22.17
C GLY A 108 -13.31 25.07 -21.04
N ARG A 109 -13.84 25.02 -19.82
CA ARG A 109 -13.23 25.62 -18.62
C ARG A 109 -12.58 24.54 -17.75
N VAL A 110 -11.55 24.86 -16.98
CA VAL A 110 -11.11 24.00 -15.86
C VAL A 110 -11.61 24.56 -14.53
N ILE A 111 -12.01 23.67 -13.62
CA ILE A 111 -12.55 24.04 -12.31
C ILE A 111 -11.54 23.66 -11.23
N TYR A 112 -11.18 24.62 -10.37
CA TYR A 112 -10.28 24.42 -9.23
C TYR A 112 -11.11 24.27 -7.96
N LYS A 113 -11.08 23.08 -7.33
CA LYS A 113 -11.90 22.77 -6.14
C LYS A 113 -11.19 21.74 -5.27
N ASN A 114 -11.15 21.98 -3.96
CA ASN A 114 -10.54 21.06 -2.97
C ASN A 114 -9.12 20.62 -3.40
N GLU A 115 -8.27 21.59 -3.75
CA GLU A 115 -6.89 21.41 -4.25
C GLU A 115 -6.75 20.57 -5.54
N ASN A 116 -7.86 20.11 -6.13
CA ASN A 116 -7.92 19.38 -7.39
C ASN A 116 -8.27 20.30 -8.56
N ILE A 117 -7.73 19.97 -9.73
CA ILE A 117 -8.10 20.55 -11.02
C ILE A 117 -9.06 19.57 -11.70
N TYR A 118 -10.21 20.05 -12.14
CA TYR A 118 -11.20 19.28 -12.89
C TYR A 118 -11.27 19.76 -14.32
N VAL A 119 -11.42 18.81 -15.25
CA VAL A 119 -11.52 19.06 -16.70
C VAL A 119 -12.88 18.62 -17.24
N PRO A 120 -13.42 19.29 -18.27
CA PRO A 120 -14.62 18.87 -18.95
C PRO A 120 -14.27 17.64 -19.77
N VAL A 121 -14.80 16.49 -19.34
CA VAL A 121 -14.32 15.18 -19.78
C VAL A 121 -14.63 14.92 -21.25
N GLU A 122 -15.75 15.45 -21.74
CA GLU A 122 -16.16 15.30 -23.14
C GLU A 122 -15.20 16.07 -24.05
N VAL A 123 -14.83 17.30 -23.71
CA VAL A 123 -13.88 18.13 -24.49
C VAL A 123 -12.49 17.49 -24.55
N ALA A 124 -11.97 17.04 -23.41
CA ALA A 124 -10.68 16.35 -23.36
C ALA A 124 -10.74 14.97 -24.04
N GLY A 125 -11.84 14.24 -23.84
CA GLY A 125 -12.08 12.92 -24.39
C GLY A 125 -12.15 12.93 -25.91
N ASP A 126 -13.01 13.77 -26.49
CA ASP A 126 -13.20 13.88 -27.94
C ASP A 126 -11.92 14.28 -28.66
N TYR A 127 -11.12 15.18 -28.07
CA TYR A 127 -9.83 15.59 -28.64
C TYR A 127 -8.86 14.42 -28.83
N PHE A 128 -8.76 13.53 -27.84
CA PHE A 128 -7.92 12.33 -27.93
C PHE A 128 -8.64 11.14 -28.60
N GLY A 129 -9.83 11.33 -29.14
CA GLY A 129 -10.56 10.30 -29.88
C GLY A 129 -11.28 9.28 -28.98
N TYR A 130 -11.65 9.65 -27.75
CA TYR A 130 -12.38 8.78 -26.84
C TYR A 130 -13.91 8.91 -26.96
N ASN A 131 -14.61 7.82 -26.67
CA ASN A 131 -16.00 7.82 -26.25
C ASN A 131 -16.05 7.78 -24.72
N ILE A 132 -16.81 8.67 -24.08
CA ILE A 132 -16.89 8.73 -22.61
C ILE A 132 -18.20 8.10 -22.14
N ARG A 133 -18.12 7.15 -21.19
CA ARG A 133 -19.28 6.64 -20.47
C ARG A 133 -19.12 6.76 -18.97
N PHE A 134 -20.25 6.94 -18.31
CA PHE A 134 -20.36 6.90 -16.86
C PHE A 134 -21.22 5.72 -16.42
N THR A 135 -20.77 4.97 -15.43
CA THR A 135 -21.48 3.80 -14.88
C THR A 135 -22.02 4.09 -13.49
N ALA A 136 -23.19 3.55 -13.17
CA ALA A 136 -23.84 3.70 -11.86
C ALA A 136 -23.34 2.70 -10.79
N GLU A 137 -22.42 1.79 -11.17
CA GLU A 137 -21.92 0.64 -10.41
C GLU A 137 -22.95 -0.10 -9.52
N GLU A 138 -23.65 -1.08 -10.13
CA GLU A 138 -23.82 -2.36 -9.44
C GLU A 138 -22.62 -3.25 -9.77
N ASN A 139 -21.99 -3.83 -8.75
CA ASN A 139 -20.78 -4.66 -8.88
C ASN A 139 -20.98 -5.89 -9.78
N ARG A 140 -20.35 -5.94 -10.98
CA ARG A 140 -19.75 -7.14 -11.63
C ARG A 140 -19.28 -6.94 -13.09
N ALA A 141 -18.14 -7.54 -13.44
CA ALA A 141 -17.82 -8.05 -14.79
C ALA A 141 -16.79 -9.20 -14.73
N ASN A 142 -16.86 -10.17 -15.66
CA ASN A 142 -16.01 -11.37 -15.74
C ASN A 142 -15.24 -11.43 -17.08
N ALA A 143 -13.98 -11.91 -17.09
CA ALA A 143 -13.32 -12.60 -18.24
C ALA A 143 -11.93 -13.21 -17.86
N ARG A 144 -11.39 -14.10 -18.72
CA ARG A 144 -10.17 -14.96 -18.54
C ARG A 144 -9.15 -14.84 -19.72
N PHE A 145 -7.97 -15.45 -19.53
CA PHE A 145 -6.90 -16.02 -20.43
C PHE A 145 -5.48 -15.57 -19.92
N GLN A 146 -4.38 -16.36 -19.85
CA GLN A 146 -3.60 -17.21 -20.81
C GLN A 146 -2.92 -16.37 -21.92
N ASP A 147 -1.60 -16.41 -22.20
CA ASP A 147 -0.55 -17.43 -21.95
C ASP A 147 0.87 -16.87 -21.63
N GLU A 148 1.82 -17.81 -21.55
CA GLU A 148 3.27 -17.84 -21.24
C GLU A 148 4.21 -16.71 -21.69
N TYR A 149 5.34 -16.60 -20.97
CA TYR A 149 6.66 -16.30 -21.55
C TYR A 149 7.76 -17.09 -20.81
N GLU A 150 8.58 -17.84 -21.56
CA GLU A 150 9.86 -18.38 -21.07
C GLU A 150 10.83 -17.25 -20.72
N TYR A 151 11.67 -17.47 -19.70
CA TYR A 151 12.80 -16.59 -19.41
C TYR A 151 14.03 -17.42 -19.03
N ASP A 152 15.06 -17.34 -19.88
CA ASP A 152 16.37 -17.98 -19.66
C ASP A 152 17.02 -17.49 -18.37
N GLY A 153 17.29 -18.44 -17.47
CA GLY A 153 17.86 -18.16 -16.15
C GLY A 153 19.35 -17.82 -16.19
N PHE A 154 19.77 -16.98 -15.24
CA PHE A 154 21.18 -16.67 -14.95
C PHE A 154 21.40 -16.59 -13.41
N PRO A 155 22.65 -16.74 -12.93
CA PRO A 155 23.07 -17.97 -12.23
C PRO A 155 22.81 -17.96 -10.73
N THR A 156 22.64 -19.16 -10.17
CA THR A 156 22.62 -19.39 -8.71
C THR A 156 23.95 -18.99 -8.06
N PRO A 157 23.93 -18.22 -6.95
CA PRO A 157 25.14 -17.99 -6.15
C PRO A 157 25.57 -19.30 -5.47
N VAL A 158 26.77 -19.78 -5.76
CA VAL A 158 27.35 -20.96 -5.10
C VAL A 158 27.61 -20.64 -3.62
N ARG A 159 26.73 -21.13 -2.74
CA ARG A 159 26.92 -21.07 -1.29
C ARG A 159 27.90 -22.17 -0.88
N LYS A 160 29.12 -21.79 -0.47
CA LYS A 160 30.05 -22.74 0.15
C LYS A 160 29.47 -23.24 1.48
N GLU A 161 29.29 -24.55 1.61
CA GLU A 161 28.95 -25.18 2.88
C GLU A 161 30.16 -25.12 3.85
N LYS A 162 29.87 -25.00 5.14
CA LYS A 162 30.85 -25.19 6.21
C LYS A 162 30.77 -26.62 6.73
N SER A 163 31.91 -27.20 7.11
CA SER A 163 32.02 -28.63 7.43
C SER A 163 31.28 -29.02 8.73
N PRO A 164 30.86 -30.29 8.89
CA PRO A 164 30.09 -30.75 10.06
C PRO A 164 30.79 -30.67 11.43
N ALA A 165 32.10 -30.38 11.47
CA ALA A 165 32.90 -30.42 12.71
C ALA A 165 32.62 -29.23 13.67
N GLU A 166 32.15 -28.09 13.18
CA GLU A 166 31.95 -26.88 14.02
C GLU A 166 30.68 -26.95 14.89
N ASN A 167 29.68 -27.78 14.54
CA ASN A 167 28.40 -27.87 15.27
C ASN A 167 28.46 -28.78 16.52
N ALA A 168 29.48 -29.62 16.68
CA ALA A 168 29.54 -30.59 17.78
C ALA A 168 29.90 -29.97 19.15
N GLN A 169 30.47 -28.76 19.17
CA GLN A 169 31.04 -28.16 20.39
C GLN A 169 30.10 -27.19 21.12
N GLN A 170 28.96 -26.82 20.51
CA GLN A 170 27.99 -25.89 21.11
C GLN A 170 26.85 -26.60 21.89
N VAL A 171 26.70 -27.92 21.73
CA VAL A 171 25.60 -28.72 22.33
C VAL A 171 25.97 -29.27 23.73
N SER A 172 27.26 -29.29 24.10
CA SER A 172 27.73 -29.81 25.40
C SER A 172 27.69 -28.80 26.55
N ALA A 173 27.48 -27.51 26.27
CA ALA A 173 27.48 -26.44 27.28
C ALA A 173 26.11 -26.17 27.93
N LEU A 174 25.01 -26.73 27.39
CA LEU A 174 23.63 -26.42 27.80
C LEU A 174 22.97 -27.49 28.71
N LYS A 175 23.73 -28.47 29.23
CA LYS A 175 23.21 -29.57 30.08
C LYS A 175 23.66 -29.52 31.54
N LYS A 176 24.04 -28.34 32.07
CA LYS A 176 24.60 -28.21 33.44
C LYS A 176 23.95 -27.16 34.34
N THR A 177 22.76 -26.68 33.99
CA THR A 177 22.09 -25.58 34.73
C THR A 177 20.61 -25.84 35.06
N GLU A 178 20.13 -27.08 34.92
CA GLU A 178 18.77 -27.51 35.30
C GLU A 178 18.73 -28.44 36.53
N SER A 179 19.60 -28.20 37.51
CA SER A 179 19.54 -28.89 38.81
C SER A 179 19.82 -27.92 39.96
N ASN A 180 18.77 -27.20 40.38
CA ASN A 180 18.53 -26.67 41.73
C ASN A 180 17.43 -25.58 41.68
N PHE A 181 16.15 -25.95 41.76
CA PHE A 181 15.12 -25.19 42.49
C PHE A 181 13.79 -25.97 42.58
N GLU A 182 13.65 -26.80 43.61
CA GLU A 182 12.34 -27.25 44.12
C GLU A 182 12.34 -27.15 45.65
N ALA A 183 11.48 -26.32 46.23
CA ALA A 183 10.83 -26.52 47.54
C ALA A 183 9.88 -25.36 47.93
N SER A 184 8.64 -25.71 48.30
CA SER A 184 7.59 -24.88 48.94
C SER A 184 6.98 -23.72 48.13
N GLY A 185 5.66 -23.43 48.21
CA GLY A 185 4.60 -24.23 48.84
C GLY A 185 3.20 -23.60 48.80
N LYS A 186 2.27 -24.26 48.08
CA LYS A 186 0.79 -24.36 48.24
C LYS A 186 -0.14 -23.13 48.30
N ASP A 187 -1.33 -23.40 47.74
CA ASP A 187 -2.64 -22.72 47.76
C ASP A 187 -2.73 -21.35 47.04
N SER A 188 -3.69 -21.10 46.13
CA SER A 188 -5.01 -21.73 45.90
C SER A 188 -5.39 -21.89 44.41
N ALA A 189 -6.54 -22.52 44.14
CA ALA A 189 -7.08 -22.81 42.80
C ALA A 189 -8.63 -22.87 42.86
N LEU A 190 -9.40 -22.88 41.75
CA LEU A 190 -9.04 -22.94 40.33
C LEU A 190 -9.22 -21.54 39.67
N ILE A 191 -9.68 -21.26 38.43
CA ILE A 191 -10.45 -22.00 37.41
C ILE A 191 -9.55 -22.41 36.23
N THR A 192 -9.66 -23.67 35.82
CA THR A 192 -8.93 -24.25 34.70
C THR A 192 -9.82 -24.33 33.46
N ALA A 193 -9.37 -23.75 32.34
CA ALA A 193 -9.77 -24.14 31.00
C ALA A 193 -8.65 -23.81 29.99
N ALA A 194 -7.47 -24.39 30.21
CA ALA A 194 -6.36 -24.27 29.26
C ALA A 194 -6.69 -25.04 27.97
N SER A 195 -7.20 -24.36 26.95
CA SER A 195 -7.13 -24.85 25.58
C SER A 195 -5.66 -24.88 25.16
N ARG A 196 -5.22 -26.03 24.64
CA ARG A 196 -3.86 -26.21 24.10
C ARG A 196 -3.61 -25.17 22.99
N PRO A 197 -2.37 -24.69 22.79
CA PRO A 197 -2.02 -23.87 21.63
C PRO A 197 -1.99 -24.76 20.37
N GLY A 198 -3.18 -25.08 19.86
CA GLY A 198 -3.35 -25.50 18.47
C GLY A 198 -3.01 -24.32 17.56
N LYS A 199 -2.56 -24.60 16.34
CA LYS A 199 -2.43 -23.56 15.30
C LYS A 199 -3.75 -22.80 15.21
N ASN A 200 -3.76 -21.50 15.51
CA ASN A 200 -4.96 -20.70 15.33
C ASN A 200 -5.33 -20.79 13.84
N PRO A 201 -6.54 -21.28 13.49
CA PRO A 201 -6.92 -21.43 12.10
C PRO A 201 -6.96 -20.05 11.45
N ILE A 202 -6.54 -19.97 10.18
CA ILE A 202 -6.69 -18.75 9.39
C ILE A 202 -8.14 -18.31 9.51
N LYS A 203 -8.37 -17.05 9.90
CA LYS A 203 -9.71 -16.48 9.90
C LYS A 203 -10.24 -16.55 8.46
N HIS A 204 -11.25 -17.38 8.21
CA HIS A 204 -11.85 -17.52 6.88
C HIS A 204 -13.10 -16.67 6.80
N VAL A 205 -12.97 -15.42 6.34
CA VAL A 205 -14.13 -14.53 6.19
C VAL A 205 -14.89 -14.92 4.93
N ASN A 206 -16.14 -15.38 5.10
CA ASN A 206 -17.00 -15.88 4.02
C ASN A 206 -16.32 -16.94 3.12
N GLY A 207 -15.50 -17.81 3.71
CA GLY A 207 -14.76 -18.86 3.00
C GLY A 207 -13.50 -18.41 2.26
N LYS A 208 -13.19 -17.11 2.22
CA LYS A 208 -11.94 -16.57 1.66
C LYS A 208 -10.77 -16.74 2.64
N LYS A 209 -9.53 -16.80 2.15
CA LYS A 209 -8.33 -16.66 3.02
C LYS A 209 -8.23 -15.21 3.50
N THR A 210 -7.67 -14.93 4.68
CA THR A 210 -7.45 -13.53 5.10
C THR A 210 -6.04 -13.05 4.78
N VAL A 211 -5.96 -11.81 4.30
CA VAL A 211 -4.73 -11.00 4.21
C VAL A 211 -4.92 -9.74 5.06
N TYR A 212 -3.89 -9.38 5.82
CA TYR A 212 -3.84 -8.16 6.62
C TYR A 212 -2.96 -7.15 5.90
N LEU A 213 -3.61 -6.16 5.27
CA LEU A 213 -2.90 -4.98 4.78
C LEU A 213 -2.53 -4.11 5.98
N THR A 214 -1.25 -3.78 6.10
CA THR A 214 -0.75 -3.00 7.23
C THR A 214 0.03 -1.77 6.77
N PHE A 215 -0.24 -0.63 7.43
CA PHE A 215 0.33 0.66 7.06
C PHE A 215 1.04 1.31 8.25
N ASP A 216 2.34 1.55 8.10
CA ASP A 216 3.21 2.15 9.11
C ASP A 216 3.42 3.66 8.88
N ASP A 217 4.07 4.32 9.83
CA ASP A 217 4.46 5.76 9.86
C ASP A 217 3.33 6.80 9.80
N GLY A 218 2.07 6.36 9.73
CA GLY A 218 0.92 7.24 9.65
C GLY A 218 0.46 7.84 10.99
N PRO A 219 -0.57 8.71 10.95
CA PRO A 219 -1.20 9.25 9.74
C PRO A 219 -0.33 10.31 9.03
N THR A 220 -0.67 10.63 7.78
CA THR A 220 0.00 11.65 6.95
C THR A 220 -1.03 12.34 6.05
N GLU A 221 -0.62 13.31 5.23
CA GLU A 221 -1.45 13.90 4.17
C GLU A 221 -2.03 12.86 3.18
N ASN A 222 -1.43 11.67 3.08
CA ASN A 222 -1.87 10.59 2.18
C ASN A 222 -2.88 9.62 2.83
N THR A 223 -3.12 9.70 4.15
CA THR A 223 -4.08 8.82 4.84
C THR A 223 -5.52 8.93 4.31
N PRO A 224 -6.08 10.13 4.01
CA PRO A 224 -7.44 10.24 3.49
C PRO A 224 -7.64 9.46 2.19
N GLU A 225 -6.70 9.55 1.25
CA GLU A 225 -6.74 8.81 -0.02
C GLU A 225 -6.69 7.29 0.20
N ILE A 226 -5.80 6.82 1.08
CA ILE A 226 -5.70 5.40 1.45
C ILE A 226 -7.02 4.90 2.06
N LEU A 227 -7.65 5.68 2.96
CA LEU A 227 -8.96 5.32 3.55
C LEU A 227 -10.07 5.33 2.50
N ASP A 228 -10.10 6.29 1.57
CA ASP A 228 -11.06 6.33 0.46
C ASP A 228 -10.93 5.12 -0.46
N ILE A 229 -9.69 4.70 -0.79
CA ILE A 229 -9.41 3.50 -1.58
C ILE A 229 -9.86 2.23 -0.84
N LEU A 230 -9.51 2.08 0.43
CA LEU A 230 -9.89 0.93 1.24
C LEU A 230 -11.42 0.80 1.35
N LYS A 231 -12.11 1.92 1.58
CA LYS A 231 -13.58 2.01 1.63
C LYS A 231 -14.21 1.62 0.28
N LEU A 232 -13.73 2.18 -0.83
CA LEU A 232 -14.20 1.87 -2.18
C LEU A 232 -14.03 0.37 -2.50
N LYS A 233 -12.87 -0.20 -2.15
CA LYS A 233 -12.56 -1.63 -2.36
C LYS A 233 -13.16 -2.57 -1.30
N GLN A 234 -13.96 -2.05 -0.37
CA GLN A 234 -14.55 -2.79 0.76
C GLN A 234 -13.52 -3.55 1.62
N ALA A 235 -12.28 -3.07 1.66
CA ALA A 235 -11.18 -3.65 2.39
C ALA A 235 -11.05 -3.05 3.79
N LYS A 236 -10.65 -3.87 4.76
CA LYS A 236 -10.17 -3.43 6.07
C LYS A 236 -8.65 -3.62 6.16
N ALA A 237 -8.05 -2.95 7.14
CA ALA A 237 -6.60 -2.81 7.26
C ALA A 237 -6.21 -2.46 8.70
N THR A 238 -4.92 -2.57 9.00
CA THR A 238 -4.33 -2.23 10.30
C THR A 238 -3.32 -1.09 10.11
N PHE A 239 -3.35 -0.09 10.97
CA PHE A 239 -2.46 1.08 10.85
C PHE A 239 -1.61 1.21 12.10
N PHE A 240 -0.30 1.09 11.96
CA PHE A 240 0.68 1.27 13.02
C PHE A 240 1.13 2.73 13.01
N MET A 241 0.64 3.50 13.98
CA MET A 241 0.75 4.96 13.96
C MET A 241 1.80 5.49 14.93
N ILE A 242 2.47 6.56 14.53
CA ILE A 242 3.47 7.29 15.32
C ILE A 242 2.77 8.39 16.12
N GLU A 243 3.01 8.45 17.43
CA GLU A 243 2.24 9.26 18.38
C GLU A 243 2.12 10.77 18.01
N PRO A 244 3.22 11.50 17.71
CA PRO A 244 3.14 12.88 17.19
C PRO A 244 2.19 13.06 16.00
N GLN A 245 2.17 12.12 15.05
CA GLN A 245 1.31 12.21 13.88
C GLN A 245 -0.15 11.95 14.22
N MET A 246 -0.42 11.09 15.20
CA MET A 246 -1.78 10.90 15.71
C MET A 246 -2.35 12.17 16.31
N LYS A 247 -1.53 12.95 17.04
CA LYS A 247 -1.93 14.28 17.54
C LYS A 247 -2.17 15.27 16.40
N GLN A 248 -1.24 15.35 15.43
CA GLN A 248 -1.35 16.27 14.30
C GLN A 248 -2.57 15.99 13.40
N TYR A 249 -2.89 14.72 13.18
CA TYR A 249 -3.94 14.27 12.27
C TYR A 249 -5.08 13.53 12.99
N SER A 250 -5.44 13.99 14.20
CA SER A 250 -6.37 13.26 15.08
C SER A 250 -7.73 12.92 14.45
N ASP A 251 -8.25 13.74 13.53
CA ASP A 251 -9.50 13.44 12.82
C ASP A 251 -9.36 12.31 11.80
N GLN A 252 -8.17 12.09 11.22
CA GLN A 252 -7.88 10.93 10.38
C GLN A 252 -7.86 9.65 11.22
N VAL A 253 -7.29 9.70 12.44
CA VAL A 253 -7.30 8.58 13.40
C VAL A 253 -8.74 8.20 13.78
N LYS A 254 -9.60 9.19 14.09
CA LYS A 254 -11.02 8.97 14.36
C LYS A 254 -11.76 8.39 13.15
N ARG A 255 -11.47 8.89 11.94
CA ARG A 255 -12.06 8.40 10.67
C ARG A 255 -11.72 6.93 10.44
N LEU A 256 -10.45 6.58 10.59
CA LEU A 256 -9.92 5.22 10.45
C LEU A 256 -10.64 4.22 11.37
N VAL A 257 -10.81 4.57 12.66
CA VAL A 257 -11.59 3.75 13.61
C VAL A 257 -13.06 3.64 13.20
N LYS A 258 -13.70 4.77 12.84
CA LYS A 258 -15.10 4.82 12.40
C LYS A 258 -15.35 4.00 11.13
N GLU A 259 -14.37 3.90 10.25
CA GLU A 259 -14.44 3.11 9.01
C GLU A 259 -14.07 1.62 9.23
N GLY A 260 -13.79 1.20 10.47
CA GLY A 260 -13.59 -0.20 10.84
C GLY A 260 -12.18 -0.74 10.58
N HIS A 261 -11.19 0.14 10.48
CA HIS A 261 -9.77 -0.24 10.45
C HIS A 261 -9.23 -0.36 11.88
N TYR A 262 -8.22 -1.21 12.10
CA TYR A 262 -7.66 -1.41 13.43
C TYR A 262 -6.52 -0.40 13.70
N PRO A 263 -6.60 0.45 14.74
CA PRO A 263 -5.53 1.34 15.13
C PRO A 263 -4.49 0.61 16.00
N ALA A 264 -3.23 0.66 15.61
CA ALA A 264 -2.10 0.00 16.28
C ALA A 264 -0.95 0.97 16.52
N LEU A 265 0.04 0.54 17.31
CA LEU A 265 1.04 1.41 17.93
C LEU A 265 2.41 1.28 17.26
N HIS A 266 3.05 2.41 16.92
CA HIS A 266 4.36 2.45 16.25
C HIS A 266 5.38 3.40 16.92
N SER A 267 5.37 3.44 18.26
CA SER A 267 6.22 4.31 19.10
C SER A 267 5.94 5.83 18.96
N VAL A 268 6.78 6.63 19.62
CA VAL A 268 6.70 8.10 19.65
C VAL A 268 7.77 8.72 18.77
N THR A 269 9.00 8.21 18.86
CA THR A 269 10.17 8.84 18.26
C THR A 269 10.61 8.19 16.95
N HIS A 270 10.24 6.93 16.73
CA HIS A 270 10.77 6.09 15.65
C HIS A 270 12.33 6.13 15.59
N ASP A 271 13.01 6.42 16.70
CA ASP A 271 14.48 6.53 16.75
C ASP A 271 15.10 5.25 17.29
N LYS A 272 15.89 4.58 16.46
CA LYS A 272 16.57 3.32 16.80
C LYS A 272 17.42 3.42 18.08
N GLY A 273 18.08 4.55 18.31
CA GLY A 273 18.95 4.79 19.47
C GLY A 273 18.18 4.98 20.77
N LYS A 274 17.01 5.61 20.71
CA LYS A 274 16.10 5.76 21.87
C LYS A 274 15.39 4.46 22.19
N LEU A 275 14.84 3.80 21.17
CA LEU A 275 14.02 2.59 21.31
C LEU A 275 14.83 1.37 21.78
N TYR A 276 16.02 1.18 21.23
CA TYR A 276 16.85 -0.03 21.43
C TYR A 276 18.21 0.24 22.09
N GLY A 277 18.44 1.47 22.57
CA GLY A 277 19.68 1.87 23.24
C GLY A 277 19.49 2.14 24.73
N GLY A 278 20.49 1.73 25.52
CA GLY A 278 20.55 2.00 26.96
C GLY A 278 19.57 1.17 27.79
N ASN A 279 18.35 1.67 27.96
CA ASN A 279 17.36 1.12 28.90
C ASN A 279 16.28 0.30 28.16
N PRO A 280 16.10 -1.00 28.48
CA PRO A 280 15.13 -1.85 27.79
C PRO A 280 13.66 -1.39 27.95
N ASN A 281 13.36 -0.59 28.98
CA ASN A 281 12.02 -0.08 29.22
C ASN A 281 11.62 1.07 28.27
N ASN A 282 12.57 1.67 27.53
CA ASN A 282 12.30 2.80 26.64
C ASN A 282 11.23 2.48 25.59
N LEU A 283 11.37 1.34 24.90
CA LEU A 283 10.41 0.89 23.90
C LEU A 283 9.00 0.72 24.48
N SER A 284 8.87 0.02 25.61
CA SER A 284 7.57 -0.18 26.28
C SER A 284 6.96 1.13 26.77
N ALA A 285 7.77 2.10 27.19
CA ALA A 285 7.31 3.42 27.58
C ALA A 285 6.79 4.23 26.37
N GLU A 286 7.48 4.19 25.23
CA GLU A 286 6.99 4.83 24.00
C GLU A 286 5.70 4.16 23.48
N MET A 287 5.60 2.83 23.51
CA MET A 287 4.36 2.13 23.14
C MET A 287 3.19 2.46 24.08
N GLU A 288 3.44 2.55 25.39
CA GLU A 288 2.44 2.96 26.38
C GLU A 288 2.00 4.43 26.22
N GLN A 289 2.91 5.33 25.84
CA GLN A 289 2.55 6.72 25.50
C GLN A 289 1.67 6.76 24.24
N THR A 290 2.06 6.05 23.18
CA THR A 290 1.28 5.91 21.94
C THR A 290 -0.12 5.36 22.22
N ARG A 291 -0.22 4.36 23.11
CA ARG A 291 -1.49 3.76 23.54
C ARG A 291 -2.41 4.76 24.26
N LYS A 292 -1.85 5.57 25.17
CA LYS A 292 -2.61 6.60 25.88
C LYS A 292 -3.16 7.65 24.92
N THR A 293 -2.32 8.15 24.01
CA THR A 293 -2.77 9.11 22.98
C THR A 293 -3.83 8.51 22.05
N LEU A 294 -3.73 7.22 21.67
CA LEU A 294 -4.80 6.55 20.91
C LEU A 294 -6.12 6.52 21.67
N LEU A 295 -6.08 6.13 22.95
CA LEU A 295 -7.23 6.04 23.83
C LEU A 295 -7.88 7.41 24.05
N GLU A 296 -7.08 8.46 24.23
CA GLU A 296 -7.53 9.85 24.36
C GLU A 296 -8.22 10.38 23.08
N ILE A 297 -7.69 10.05 21.89
CA ILE A 297 -8.24 10.55 20.62
C ILE A 297 -9.51 9.79 20.19
N THR A 298 -9.60 8.49 20.49
CA THR A 298 -10.60 7.59 19.87
C THR A 298 -11.47 6.80 20.84
N GLY A 299 -11.08 6.68 22.11
CA GLY A 299 -11.67 5.71 23.05
C GLY A 299 -11.21 4.25 22.85
N VAL A 300 -10.39 3.95 21.84
CA VAL A 300 -9.91 2.58 21.57
C VAL A 300 -8.65 2.27 22.39
N ASN A 301 -8.70 1.21 23.19
CA ASN A 301 -7.55 0.70 23.93
C ASN A 301 -6.85 -0.43 23.15
N SER A 302 -5.89 -0.08 22.29
CA SER A 302 -5.14 -1.04 21.48
C SER A 302 -3.88 -1.57 22.19
N TYR A 303 -3.62 -2.88 22.11
CA TYR A 303 -2.38 -3.49 22.60
C TYR A 303 -1.48 -4.04 21.49
N LEU A 304 -1.89 -3.95 20.21
CA LEU A 304 -1.04 -4.38 19.11
C LEU A 304 0.01 -3.31 18.78
N THR A 305 1.27 -3.73 18.80
CA THR A 305 2.43 -2.92 18.43
C THR A 305 3.06 -3.47 17.15
N ARG A 306 3.72 -2.59 16.41
CA ARG A 306 4.81 -2.96 15.51
C ARG A 306 6.00 -2.13 15.91
N VAL A 307 7.16 -2.77 16.03
CA VAL A 307 8.36 -2.09 16.47
C VAL A 307 9.10 -1.50 15.26
N PRO A 308 9.51 -0.22 15.29
CA PRO A 308 10.26 0.42 14.22
C PRO A 308 11.45 -0.41 13.74
N TYR A 309 11.65 -0.45 12.41
CA TYR A 309 12.68 -1.24 11.72
C TYR A 309 12.54 -2.77 11.81
N GLY A 310 11.42 -3.28 12.35
CA GLY A 310 11.19 -4.71 12.55
C GLY A 310 11.92 -5.27 13.76
N SER A 311 11.40 -6.38 14.31
CA SER A 311 11.86 -6.90 15.59
C SER A 311 13.27 -7.49 15.54
N LYS A 312 13.76 -7.93 14.38
CA LYS A 312 15.13 -8.45 14.22
C LYS A 312 16.05 -7.43 13.54
N PRO A 313 17.29 -7.25 14.05
CA PRO A 313 17.91 -7.94 15.19
C PRO A 313 17.71 -7.24 16.55
N PHE A 314 16.93 -6.16 16.64
CA PHE A 314 17.00 -5.21 17.76
C PHE A 314 16.19 -5.61 19.01
N MET A 315 15.08 -6.34 18.87
CA MET A 315 14.26 -6.84 19.99
C MET A 315 14.90 -8.02 20.73
N LYS A 316 15.97 -7.73 21.47
CA LYS A 316 16.52 -8.66 22.47
C LYS A 316 15.48 -8.99 23.54
N ASP A 317 15.74 -10.06 24.29
CA ASP A 317 14.85 -10.64 25.28
C ASP A 317 14.35 -9.62 26.32
N GLU A 318 15.22 -8.70 26.75
CA GLU A 318 14.90 -7.58 27.64
C GLU A 318 13.77 -6.67 27.10
N PHE A 319 13.83 -6.25 25.83
CA PHE A 319 12.78 -5.45 25.19
C PHE A 319 11.50 -6.25 24.97
N ARG A 320 11.61 -7.54 24.60
CA ARG A 320 10.44 -8.42 24.44
C ARG A 320 9.75 -8.65 25.79
N ASN A 321 10.50 -8.83 26.86
CA ASN A 321 9.97 -8.97 28.22
C ASN A 321 9.24 -7.69 28.68
N GLY A 322 9.76 -6.51 28.35
CA GLY A 322 9.07 -5.22 28.60
C GLY A 322 7.71 -5.12 27.92
N LEU A 323 7.61 -5.51 26.64
CA LEU A 323 6.33 -5.56 25.92
C LEU A 323 5.36 -6.60 26.52
N VAL A 324 5.83 -7.81 26.84
CA VAL A 324 5.02 -8.86 27.48
C VAL A 324 4.48 -8.39 28.84
N ALA A 325 5.33 -7.75 29.66
CA ALA A 325 4.93 -7.22 30.96
C ALA A 325 3.89 -6.09 30.87
N GLY A 326 3.93 -5.29 29.79
CA GLY A 326 2.90 -4.28 29.47
C GLY A 326 1.61 -4.86 28.87
N GLY A 327 1.53 -6.17 28.64
CA GLY A 327 0.39 -6.82 27.98
C GLY A 327 0.31 -6.57 26.47
N PHE A 328 1.37 -6.04 25.86
CA PHE A 328 1.41 -5.75 24.43
C PHE A 328 1.52 -7.02 23.58
N LYS A 329 0.99 -6.93 22.37
CA LYS A 329 1.18 -7.87 21.26
C LYS A 329 2.06 -7.23 20.20
N MET A 330 2.73 -8.04 19.38
CA MET A 330 3.70 -7.55 18.39
C MET A 330 3.58 -8.26 17.04
N TRP A 331 3.35 -7.48 15.99
CA TRP A 331 3.39 -7.96 14.60
C TRP A 331 4.53 -7.32 13.81
N ASP A 332 5.41 -8.17 13.29
CA ASP A 332 6.22 -7.89 12.10
C ASP A 332 5.34 -8.12 10.84
N TRP A 333 5.89 -8.71 9.78
CA TRP A 333 5.24 -8.98 8.49
C TRP A 333 5.89 -10.19 7.81
N ASN A 334 5.21 -10.81 6.84
CA ASN A 334 5.78 -11.84 5.96
C ASN A 334 5.85 -11.41 4.47
N ILE A 335 5.35 -10.22 4.14
CA ILE A 335 5.52 -9.58 2.83
C ILE A 335 6.01 -8.14 3.05
N ASP A 336 7.23 -7.82 2.61
CA ASP A 336 7.77 -6.46 2.58
C ASP A 336 7.61 -5.90 1.15
N THR A 337 6.91 -4.78 1.00
CA THR A 337 6.68 -4.17 -0.32
C THR A 337 7.83 -3.28 -0.81
N MET A 338 8.79 -2.95 0.07
CA MET A 338 9.84 -1.96 -0.16
C MET A 338 9.33 -0.61 -0.68
N ASP A 339 8.11 -0.23 -0.35
CA ASP A 339 7.46 1.00 -0.82
C ASP A 339 8.23 2.26 -0.44
N TRP A 340 8.80 2.33 0.77
CA TRP A 340 9.68 3.42 1.21
C TRP A 340 10.81 3.74 0.20
N LYS A 341 11.30 2.73 -0.53
CA LYS A 341 12.35 2.82 -1.56
C LYS A 341 11.78 3.14 -2.95
N TYR A 342 10.56 2.71 -3.24
CA TYR A 342 9.97 2.76 -4.58
C TYR A 342 8.89 3.83 -4.79
N GLN A 343 8.39 4.44 -3.71
CA GLN A 343 7.23 5.36 -3.68
C GLN A 343 7.27 6.54 -4.67
N ARG A 344 8.41 7.21 -4.82
CA ARG A 344 8.60 8.34 -5.76
C ARG A 344 9.24 7.92 -7.08
N SER A 345 9.67 6.66 -7.12
CA SER A 345 10.38 6.10 -8.24
C SER A 345 9.41 5.19 -8.98
N ASN A 346 9.44 3.88 -8.77
CA ASN A 346 8.56 2.95 -9.46
C ASN A 346 7.53 2.30 -8.51
N PRO A 347 6.38 2.96 -8.22
CA PRO A 347 5.30 2.39 -7.42
C PRO A 347 4.85 0.99 -7.84
N GLN A 348 4.93 0.64 -9.13
CA GLN A 348 4.54 -0.70 -9.59
C GLN A 348 5.45 -1.83 -9.06
N ARG A 349 6.63 -1.51 -8.50
CA ARG A 349 7.43 -2.47 -7.73
C ARG A 349 6.78 -2.88 -6.40
N ILE A 350 5.94 -2.03 -5.81
CA ILE A 350 5.17 -2.32 -4.59
C ILE A 350 4.15 -3.42 -4.89
N LEU A 351 3.35 -3.25 -5.96
CA LEU A 351 2.41 -4.27 -6.44
C LEU A 351 3.15 -5.58 -6.78
N LYS A 352 4.27 -5.49 -7.51
CA LYS A 352 5.09 -6.66 -7.84
C LYS A 352 5.57 -7.40 -6.58
N ALA A 353 6.04 -6.69 -5.56
CA ALA A 353 6.48 -7.28 -4.30
C ALA A 353 5.32 -7.97 -3.54
N VAL A 354 4.09 -7.43 -3.58
CA VAL A 354 2.90 -8.14 -3.06
C VAL A 354 2.64 -9.42 -3.85
N ILE A 355 2.67 -9.38 -5.19
CA ILE A 355 2.43 -10.55 -6.03
C ILE A 355 3.47 -11.66 -5.75
N GLU A 356 4.75 -11.29 -5.67
CA GLU A 356 5.84 -12.22 -5.37
C GLU A 356 5.73 -12.76 -3.93
N GLY A 357 5.35 -11.93 -2.97
CA GLY A 357 5.11 -12.32 -1.57
C GLY A 357 3.93 -13.30 -1.42
N VAL A 358 2.81 -13.07 -2.11
CA VAL A 358 1.66 -14.00 -2.12
C VAL A 358 2.10 -15.35 -2.70
N LYS A 359 2.78 -15.35 -3.85
CA LYS A 359 3.30 -16.57 -4.49
C LYS A 359 4.27 -17.34 -3.59
N ALA A 360 5.18 -16.66 -2.91
CA ALA A 360 6.14 -17.27 -1.99
C ALA A 360 5.47 -17.95 -0.77
N ASN A 361 4.22 -17.60 -0.47
CA ASN A 361 3.41 -18.18 0.61
C ASN A 361 2.26 -19.08 0.09
N GLU A 362 2.20 -19.37 -1.22
CA GLU A 362 1.25 -20.34 -1.77
C GLU A 362 1.49 -21.74 -1.16
N GLY A 363 0.40 -22.47 -0.93
CA GLY A 363 0.44 -23.76 -0.23
C GLY A 363 0.70 -23.70 1.27
N THR A 364 0.94 -22.51 1.85
CA THR A 364 1.02 -22.35 3.31
C THR A 364 -0.36 -22.07 3.92
N ASP A 365 -0.47 -22.41 5.21
CA ASP A 365 -1.56 -21.99 6.10
C ASP A 365 -1.19 -20.75 6.92
N GLU A 366 -0.13 -20.02 6.55
CA GLU A 366 0.27 -18.81 7.26
C GLU A 366 -0.57 -17.61 6.78
N PRO A 367 -1.18 -16.83 7.69
CA PRO A 367 -1.88 -15.60 7.31
C PRO A 367 -0.88 -14.59 6.73
N LEU A 368 -1.28 -13.88 5.68
CA LEU A 368 -0.43 -12.89 5.03
C LEU A 368 -0.54 -11.55 5.77
N VAL A 369 0.59 -10.98 6.15
CA VAL A 369 0.71 -9.65 6.78
C VAL A 369 1.67 -8.82 5.92
N VAL A 370 1.11 -7.82 5.24
CA VAL A 370 1.80 -7.02 4.22
C VAL A 370 2.23 -5.69 4.82
N LEU A 371 3.55 -5.43 4.86
CA LEU A 371 4.11 -4.14 5.26
C LEU A 371 4.04 -3.13 4.11
N MET A 372 3.41 -2.00 4.39
CA MET A 372 3.44 -0.77 3.61
C MET A 372 3.54 0.42 4.59
N HIS A 373 3.79 1.61 4.08
CA HIS A 373 3.80 2.86 4.84
C HIS A 373 2.78 3.85 4.23
N VAL A 374 2.31 4.82 5.02
CA VAL A 374 1.32 5.82 4.57
C VAL A 374 1.98 6.90 3.70
N ASN A 375 2.21 6.58 2.42
CA ASN A 375 2.78 7.48 1.42
C ASN A 375 2.03 7.45 0.07
N SER A 376 2.25 8.46 -0.77
CA SER A 376 1.60 8.62 -2.08
C SER A 376 1.91 7.50 -3.09
N GLY A 377 3.11 6.93 -3.03
CA GLY A 377 3.49 5.80 -3.87
C GLY A 377 2.62 4.57 -3.58
N THR A 378 2.48 4.24 -2.30
CA THR A 378 1.57 3.19 -1.82
C THR A 378 0.12 3.49 -2.20
N ALA A 379 -0.37 4.71 -1.96
CA ALA A 379 -1.74 5.11 -2.33
C ALA A 379 -2.01 4.89 -3.84
N SER A 380 -1.06 5.25 -4.71
CA SER A 380 -1.24 5.19 -6.17
C SER A 380 -1.49 3.78 -6.75
N VAL A 381 -0.98 2.72 -6.08
CA VAL A 381 -1.09 1.31 -6.51
C VAL A 381 -1.91 0.44 -5.55
N LEU A 382 -2.31 0.96 -4.38
CA LEU A 382 -3.17 0.25 -3.44
C LEU A 382 -4.47 -0.32 -4.06
N PRO A 383 -5.16 0.35 -5.01
CA PRO A 383 -6.32 -0.23 -5.67
C PRO A 383 -5.98 -1.55 -6.40
N GLU A 384 -4.85 -1.58 -7.10
CA GLU A 384 -4.39 -2.72 -7.89
C GLU A 384 -3.92 -3.87 -6.99
N ILE A 385 -3.30 -3.55 -5.84
CA ILE A 385 -2.93 -4.50 -4.78
C ILE A 385 -4.18 -5.20 -4.23
N ILE A 386 -5.22 -4.43 -3.89
CA ILE A 386 -6.47 -5.00 -3.34
C ILE A 386 -7.20 -5.83 -4.39
N ASP A 387 -7.30 -5.36 -5.64
CA ASP A 387 -7.91 -6.10 -6.74
C ASP A 387 -7.21 -7.44 -7.00
N PHE A 388 -5.88 -7.45 -6.98
CA PHE A 388 -5.09 -8.68 -7.09
C PHE A 388 -5.41 -9.65 -5.94
N LEU A 389 -5.35 -9.20 -4.69
CA LEU A 389 -5.60 -10.04 -3.51
C LEU A 389 -7.01 -10.61 -3.51
N GLN A 390 -8.03 -9.79 -3.81
CA GLN A 390 -9.42 -10.23 -3.90
C GLN A 390 -9.64 -11.24 -5.05
N LYS A 391 -8.96 -11.05 -6.19
CA LYS A 391 -8.96 -12.00 -7.32
C LYS A 391 -8.28 -13.33 -7.00
N GLN A 392 -7.27 -13.32 -6.13
CA GLN A 392 -6.66 -14.54 -5.57
C GLN A 392 -7.49 -15.19 -4.45
N GLY A 393 -8.70 -14.71 -4.19
CA GLY A 393 -9.61 -15.31 -3.19
C GLY A 393 -9.28 -14.92 -1.74
N TYR A 394 -8.51 -13.84 -1.53
CA TYR A 394 -8.31 -13.27 -0.20
C TYR A 394 -9.41 -12.26 0.16
N SER A 395 -9.64 -12.11 1.47
CA SER A 395 -10.36 -10.99 2.08
C SER A 395 -9.35 -10.11 2.82
N CYS A 396 -9.40 -8.80 2.57
CA CYS A 396 -8.53 -7.83 3.23
C CYS A 396 -9.16 -7.41 4.56
N GLU A 397 -8.61 -7.91 5.67
CA GLU A 397 -9.16 -7.69 7.01
C GLU A 397 -8.25 -6.78 7.86
N ALA A 398 -8.86 -6.16 8.86
CA ALA A 398 -8.13 -5.53 9.95
C ALA A 398 -7.76 -6.59 11.01
N TYR A 399 -6.72 -6.31 11.81
CA TYR A 399 -6.42 -7.11 13.00
C TYR A 399 -7.61 -7.17 13.96
N ASP A 400 -7.76 -8.31 14.62
CA ASP A 400 -8.81 -8.60 15.56
C ASP A 400 -8.19 -9.24 16.82
N PRO A 401 -8.24 -8.58 18.01
CA PRO A 401 -7.60 -9.07 19.23
C PRO A 401 -8.01 -10.49 19.64
N GLU A 402 -9.27 -10.87 19.39
CA GLU A 402 -9.82 -12.19 19.73
C GLU A 402 -9.21 -13.32 18.87
N PHE A 403 -8.68 -12.98 17.70
CA PHE A 403 -8.05 -13.90 16.76
C PHE A 403 -6.55 -13.62 16.58
N HIS A 404 -5.92 -13.01 17.59
CA HIS A 404 -4.47 -12.77 17.59
C HIS A 404 -3.69 -14.06 17.31
N PHE A 405 -2.66 -13.95 16.47
CA PHE A 405 -1.71 -15.01 16.17
C PHE A 405 -0.28 -14.45 16.17
N GLN A 406 0.70 -15.33 16.40
CA GLN A 406 2.10 -14.98 16.27
C GLN A 406 2.44 -14.57 14.84
N MET A 407 2.92 -13.34 14.67
CA MET A 407 3.59 -12.89 13.46
C MET A 407 4.82 -12.06 13.86
N ASN A 408 5.83 -12.69 14.43
CA ASN A 408 7.07 -12.00 14.80
C ASN A 408 8.32 -12.80 14.41
N PHE A 409 9.35 -12.11 13.95
CA PHE A 409 10.58 -12.72 13.43
C PHE A 409 11.35 -13.53 14.48
N TRP A 410 11.10 -13.29 15.77
CA TRP A 410 11.69 -14.04 16.89
C TRP A 410 11.00 -15.37 17.18
N LYS A 411 9.78 -15.59 16.66
CA LYS A 411 8.90 -16.72 17.03
C LYS A 411 8.64 -16.79 18.54
N ASP A 412 8.54 -15.63 19.19
CA ASP A 412 8.16 -15.52 20.60
C ASP A 412 6.63 -15.63 20.72
N ASN A 413 6.12 -16.74 21.29
CA ASN A 413 4.67 -17.02 21.36
C ASN A 413 3.93 -16.12 22.37
N ARG A 414 4.64 -15.30 23.14
CA ARG A 414 4.07 -14.39 24.14
C ARG A 414 3.52 -13.11 23.50
N LEU A 415 4.07 -12.72 22.34
CA LEU A 415 3.89 -11.44 21.63
C LEU A 415 3.12 -11.59 20.31
#